data_AF-A0A162GJG3-F1
#
_entry.id   AF-A0A162GJG3-F1
#
_cell.length_a   1.000
_cell.length_b   1.000
_cell.length_c   1.000
_cell.angle_alpha   90.00
_cell.angle_beta   90.00
_cell.angle_gamma   90.00
#
_symmetry.space_group_name_H-M   'P 1'
#
loop_
_entity.id
_entity.type
_entity.pdbx_description
1 polymer ?
#
loop_
_entity_poly.entity_id
_entity_poly.type
_entity_poly.pdbx_seq_one_letter_code
_entity_poly.pdbx_strand_id
1 'polypeptide(L)'
;MAAAQAACSTSPASGADEGRWARDANGTSIPTHYDVTGTTLTQIVDLSQPDIAFPVVADPWFGRNLIDHVTWVPGDPQWGPTAQVYPTDYGRDQIAVGPEANEAAWGEALEKGDRSRLDHNNLHDHFSCHFLGRSSTVGKESWNLDNNRPDVGLAATIAASCNPQGGED
;
A
#
# COMPACT_ATOMS: atom_id res chain seq x y z
N MET A 1 21.12 -24.48 26.44
CA MET A 1 21.56 -23.74 25.24
C MET A 1 20.69 -22.51 25.12
N ALA A 2 21.32 -21.34 24.98
CA ALA A 2 20.71 -20.04 25.20
C ALA A 2 19.68 -19.67 24.13
N ALA A 3 18.49 -19.21 24.56
CA ALA A 3 17.58 -18.46 23.70
C ALA A 3 18.03 -17.00 23.72
N ALA A 4 18.46 -16.48 22.56
CA ALA A 4 18.70 -15.06 22.39
C ALA A 4 17.35 -14.33 22.44
N GLN A 5 17.12 -13.54 23.47
CA GLN A 5 16.03 -12.58 23.53
C GLN A 5 16.48 -11.35 22.74
N ALA A 6 15.82 -11.07 21.61
CA ALA A 6 15.87 -9.74 21.03
C ALA A 6 14.86 -8.88 21.81
N ALA A 7 15.34 -8.18 22.83
CA ALA A 7 14.58 -7.09 23.45
C ALA A 7 14.51 -5.94 22.43
N CYS A 8 13.34 -5.70 21.85
CA CYS A 8 13.12 -4.47 21.09
C CYS A 8 12.78 -3.37 22.10
N SER A 9 13.79 -2.55 22.41
CA SER A 9 13.74 -1.45 23.37
C SER A 9 12.63 -0.45 23.04
N THR A 10 11.84 -0.08 24.04
CA THR A 10 10.91 1.04 23.98
C THR A 10 11.70 2.36 23.93
N SER A 11 11.65 3.05 22.79
CA SER A 11 12.00 4.48 22.69
C SER A 11 10.76 5.26 22.25
N PRO A 12 10.38 6.35 22.93
CA PRO A 12 9.36 7.26 22.44
C PRO A 12 10.05 8.34 21.60
N ALA A 13 9.87 8.32 20.28
CA ALA A 13 10.15 9.46 19.41
C ALA A 13 9.39 9.29 18.10
N SER A 14 8.49 10.24 17.81
CA SER A 14 7.92 10.62 16.50
C SER A 14 8.10 9.59 15.36
N GLY A 15 7.06 8.78 15.12
CA GLY A 15 7.08 7.73 14.08
C GLY A 15 6.37 6.44 14.50
N ALA A 16 5.41 6.50 15.42
CA ALA A 16 4.67 5.33 15.91
C ALA A 16 3.73 4.71 14.84
N ASP A 17 3.65 5.30 13.65
CA ASP A 17 2.58 5.08 12.68
C ASP A 17 2.89 4.02 11.60
N GLU A 18 4.12 3.56 11.44
CA GLU A 18 4.48 2.73 10.26
C GLU A 18 4.44 1.21 10.51
N GLY A 19 4.36 0.77 11.77
CA GLY A 19 4.62 -0.64 12.12
C GLY A 19 3.48 -1.39 12.81
N ARG A 20 2.36 -0.73 13.10
CA ARG A 20 1.20 -1.26 13.83
C ARG A 20 0.22 -0.09 13.97
N TRP A 21 -0.54 0.20 12.94
CA TRP A 21 -1.49 1.30 13.01
C TRP A 21 -2.90 0.78 13.26
N ALA A 22 -3.71 1.63 13.86
CA ALA A 22 -5.16 1.53 13.85
C ALA A 22 -5.72 2.93 13.70
N ARG A 23 -6.78 3.11 12.91
CA ARG A 23 -7.40 4.40 12.66
C ARG A 23 -8.92 4.30 12.74
N ASP A 24 -9.54 5.34 13.28
CA ASP A 24 -10.98 5.49 13.32
C ASP A 24 -11.54 6.03 11.98
N ALA A 25 -12.87 6.16 11.87
CA ALA A 25 -13.51 6.64 10.65
C ALA A 25 -13.13 8.08 10.24
N ASN A 26 -12.55 8.86 11.16
CA ASN A 26 -12.05 10.21 10.90
C ASN A 26 -10.55 10.22 10.55
N GLY A 27 -9.89 9.06 10.51
CA GLY A 27 -8.44 8.92 10.29
C GLY A 27 -7.60 9.13 11.54
N THR A 28 -8.22 9.29 12.71
CA THR A 28 -7.54 9.49 13.99
C THR A 28 -6.78 8.22 14.37
N SER A 29 -5.49 8.36 14.70
CA SER A 29 -4.67 7.22 15.14
C SER A 29 -5.13 6.71 16.50
N ILE A 30 -5.32 5.39 16.61
CA ILE A 30 -5.72 4.67 17.83
C ILE A 30 -4.51 3.87 18.35
N PRO A 31 -4.19 3.94 19.65
CA PRO A 31 -3.11 3.15 20.23
C PRO A 31 -3.29 1.65 20.00
N THR A 32 -2.23 0.97 19.57
CA THR A 32 -2.25 -0.46 19.30
C THR A 32 -0.90 -1.12 19.57
N HIS A 33 -0.93 -2.43 19.84
CA HIS A 33 0.26 -3.27 19.96
C HIS A 33 -0.02 -4.69 19.46
N TYR A 34 1.04 -5.43 19.18
CA TYR A 34 0.96 -6.86 18.89
C TYR A 34 1.26 -7.68 20.14
N ASP A 35 0.56 -8.81 20.29
CA ASP A 35 0.87 -9.85 21.26
C ASP A 35 1.05 -11.20 20.53
N VAL A 36 1.96 -12.03 21.04
CA VAL A 36 2.30 -13.32 20.45
C VAL A 36 2.07 -14.42 21.47
N THR A 37 1.10 -15.29 21.19
CA THR A 37 0.82 -16.48 22.01
C THR A 37 1.01 -17.73 21.17
N GLY A 38 2.07 -18.50 21.46
CA GLY A 38 2.40 -19.71 20.70
C GLY A 38 2.76 -19.39 19.25
N THR A 39 1.88 -19.77 18.31
CA THR A 39 2.00 -19.47 16.87
C THR A 39 1.01 -18.40 16.39
N THR A 40 0.25 -17.80 17.31
CA THR A 40 -0.74 -16.77 17.00
C THR A 40 -0.16 -15.38 17.29
N LEU A 41 -0.23 -14.50 16.29
CA LEU A 41 0.02 -13.08 16.41
C LEU A 41 -1.33 -12.35 16.43
N THR A 42 -1.56 -11.53 17.46
CA THR A 42 -2.81 -10.77 17.65
C THR A 42 -2.50 -9.29 17.69
N GLN A 43 -3.20 -8.48 16.87
CA GLN A 43 -3.20 -7.03 17.06
C GLN A 43 -4.25 -6.65 18.10
N ILE A 44 -3.82 -5.93 19.13
CA ILE A 44 -4.70 -5.39 20.16
C ILE A 44 -4.87 -3.90 19.88
N VAL A 45 -6.11 -3.47 19.67
CA VAL A 45 -6.49 -2.07 19.44
C VAL A 45 -7.16 -1.53 20.69
N ASP A 46 -6.65 -0.42 21.24
CA ASP A 46 -7.18 0.18 22.45
C ASP A 46 -8.42 1.04 22.14
N LEU A 47 -9.60 0.45 22.34
CA LEU A 47 -10.89 1.12 22.14
C LEU A 47 -11.43 1.78 23.42
N SER A 48 -10.60 1.97 24.45
CA SER A 48 -11.04 2.57 25.72
C SER A 48 -11.12 4.10 25.68
N GLN A 49 -10.57 4.74 24.66
CA GLN A 49 -10.65 6.19 24.50
C GLN A 49 -12.07 6.63 24.16
N PRO A 50 -12.57 7.74 24.76
CA PRO A 50 -13.83 8.33 24.33
C PRO A 50 -13.70 8.86 22.89
N ASP A 51 -14.84 8.99 22.20
CA ASP A 51 -14.96 9.61 20.87
C ASP A 51 -14.31 8.85 19.69
N ILE A 52 -14.04 7.55 19.82
CA ILE A 52 -13.63 6.71 18.69
C ILE A 52 -14.81 6.54 17.70
N ALA A 53 -14.62 7.00 16.46
CA ALA A 53 -15.60 6.83 15.39
C ALA A 53 -15.42 5.49 14.67
N PHE A 54 -16.51 4.72 14.55
CA PHE A 54 -16.51 3.46 13.80
C PHE A 54 -16.87 3.68 12.31
N PRO A 55 -16.34 2.86 11.38
CA PRO A 55 -15.48 1.69 11.61
C PRO A 55 -14.05 2.06 12.01
N VAL A 56 -13.42 1.18 12.80
CA VAL A 56 -11.98 1.19 13.06
C VAL A 56 -11.30 0.21 12.12
N VAL A 57 -10.24 0.65 11.47
CA VAL A 57 -9.38 -0.18 10.61
C VAL A 57 -8.03 -0.33 11.28
N ALA A 58 -7.49 -1.55 11.29
CA ALA A 58 -6.19 -1.84 11.87
C ALA A 58 -5.27 -2.48 10.83
N ASP A 59 -3.97 -2.38 11.05
CA ASP A 59 -2.89 -2.84 10.18
C ASP A 59 -2.93 -4.37 9.90
N PRO A 60 -3.36 -4.78 8.70
CA PRO A 60 -3.41 -6.19 8.32
C PRO A 60 -2.04 -6.78 7.95
N TRP A 61 -0.99 -5.94 7.82
CA TRP A 61 0.27 -6.28 7.17
C TRP A 61 1.44 -6.40 8.13
N PHE A 62 1.14 -6.49 9.43
CA PHE A 62 2.11 -6.74 10.50
C PHE A 62 3.19 -5.66 10.59
N GLY A 63 2.84 -4.41 10.31
CA GLY A 63 3.77 -3.30 10.34
C GLY A 63 4.74 -3.24 9.19
N ARG A 64 4.44 -3.93 8.09
CA ARG A 64 5.29 -3.93 6.91
C ARG A 64 4.63 -3.10 5.82
N ASN A 65 5.35 -2.09 5.38
CA ASN A 65 5.00 -1.32 4.20
C ASN A 65 4.87 -2.23 2.97
N LEU A 66 3.78 -2.08 2.23
CA LEU A 66 3.56 -2.70 0.92
C LEU A 66 4.20 -1.86 -0.20
N ILE A 67 4.21 -0.54 -0.03
CA ILE A 67 4.83 0.43 -0.95
C ILE A 67 6.03 1.06 -0.27
N ASP A 68 7.18 1.10 -0.93
CA ASP A 68 8.37 1.79 -0.44
C ASP A 68 8.21 3.31 -0.62
N HIS A 69 8.01 3.76 -1.86
CA HIS A 69 7.83 5.17 -2.19
C HIS A 69 7.12 5.38 -3.53
N VAL A 70 6.76 6.64 -3.82
CA VAL A 70 6.21 7.09 -5.11
C VAL A 70 7.02 8.28 -5.62
N THR A 71 7.49 8.21 -6.87
CA THR A 71 8.22 9.30 -7.53
C THR A 71 7.46 9.80 -8.75
N TRP A 72 7.34 11.12 -8.91
CA TRP A 72 6.75 11.70 -10.12
C TRP A 72 7.81 12.11 -11.13
N VAL A 73 7.62 11.68 -12.38
CA VAL A 73 8.44 12.08 -13.52
C VAL A 73 7.58 12.76 -14.59
N PRO A 74 8.16 13.55 -15.51
CA PRO A 74 7.40 14.21 -16.57
C PRO A 74 6.59 13.28 -17.48
N GLY A 75 7.04 12.02 -17.64
CA GLY A 75 6.39 11.01 -18.48
C GLY A 75 6.46 11.29 -19.98
N ASP A 76 5.75 10.47 -20.76
CA ASP A 76 5.53 10.72 -22.19
C ASP A 76 4.58 11.93 -22.36
N PRO A 77 4.87 12.92 -23.23
CA PRO A 77 3.97 14.05 -23.46
C PRO A 77 2.53 13.67 -23.84
N GLN A 78 2.33 12.51 -24.47
CA GLN A 78 1.01 11.97 -24.79
C GLN A 78 0.23 11.59 -23.53
N TRP A 79 0.93 11.05 -22.52
CA TRP A 79 0.31 10.49 -21.31
C TRP A 79 0.50 11.35 -20.06
N GLY A 80 1.24 12.44 -20.18
CA GLY A 80 1.48 13.39 -19.10
C GLY A 80 2.41 12.84 -18.02
N PRO A 81 2.45 13.49 -16.85
CA PRO A 81 3.29 13.04 -15.75
C PRO A 81 2.98 11.60 -15.32
N THR A 82 4.02 10.84 -15.02
CA THR A 82 3.92 9.44 -14.60
C THR A 82 4.27 9.34 -13.11
N ALA A 83 3.41 8.67 -12.34
CA ALA A 83 3.73 8.25 -10.98
C ALA A 83 4.43 6.88 -11.05
N GLN A 84 5.70 6.83 -10.69
CA GLN A 84 6.46 5.61 -10.53
C GLN A 84 6.24 5.10 -9.11
N VAL A 85 5.51 4.01 -8.95
CA VAL A 85 5.22 3.39 -7.66
C VAL A 85 6.18 2.24 -7.41
N TYR A 86 6.91 2.30 -6.29
CA TYR A 86 7.93 1.30 -5.95
C TYR A 86 7.40 0.43 -4.82
N PRO A 87 6.90 -0.79 -5.10
CA PRO A 87 6.49 -1.72 -4.03
C PRO A 87 7.71 -2.30 -3.30
N THR A 88 7.53 -2.63 -2.03
CA THR A 88 8.54 -3.38 -1.26
C THR A 88 8.60 -4.84 -1.71
N ASP A 89 9.65 -5.57 -1.32
CA ASP A 89 9.72 -7.03 -1.54
C ASP A 89 8.51 -7.75 -0.93
N TYR A 90 8.02 -7.27 0.22
CA TYR A 90 6.84 -7.81 0.88
C TYR A 90 5.56 -7.52 0.10
N GLY A 91 5.36 -6.29 -0.37
CA GLY A 91 4.21 -5.92 -1.21
C GLY A 91 4.18 -6.64 -2.57
N ARG A 92 5.35 -7.06 -3.10
CA ARG A 92 5.43 -7.90 -4.30
C ARG A 92 5.12 -9.38 -4.05
N ASP A 93 5.27 -9.85 -2.81
CA ASP A 93 5.05 -11.25 -2.46
C ASP A 93 3.56 -11.55 -2.33
N GLN A 94 2.91 -11.77 -3.47
CA GLN A 94 1.49 -12.13 -3.55
C GLN A 94 1.16 -13.48 -2.86
N ILE A 95 2.15 -14.31 -2.53
CA ILE A 95 1.92 -15.51 -1.68
C ILE A 95 1.77 -15.10 -0.22
N ALA A 96 2.53 -14.09 0.22
CA ALA A 96 2.47 -13.58 1.59
C ALA A 96 1.29 -12.64 1.82
N VAL A 97 1.02 -11.71 0.89
CA VAL A 97 0.04 -10.62 1.10
C VAL A 97 -1.32 -10.88 0.44
N GLY A 98 -1.37 -11.72 -0.59
CA GLY A 98 -2.60 -12.01 -1.35
C GLY A 98 -3.16 -10.81 -2.14
N PRO A 99 -4.21 -11.03 -2.95
CA PRO A 99 -4.89 -9.96 -3.68
C PRO A 99 -5.60 -8.95 -2.75
N GLU A 100 -5.89 -9.33 -1.51
CA GLU A 100 -6.56 -8.49 -0.50
C GLU A 100 -5.72 -7.27 -0.10
N ALA A 101 -4.40 -7.33 -0.33
CA ALA A 101 -3.48 -6.23 -0.08
C ALA A 101 -3.54 -5.08 -1.10
N ASN A 102 -4.27 -5.25 -2.22
CA ASN A 102 -4.34 -4.26 -3.28
C ASN A 102 -4.75 -2.87 -2.78
N GLU A 103 -5.87 -2.78 -2.06
CA GLU A 103 -6.41 -1.50 -1.58
C GLU A 103 -5.55 -0.88 -0.49
N ALA A 104 -4.89 -1.70 0.33
CA ALA A 104 -3.98 -1.18 1.33
C ALA A 104 -2.69 -0.65 0.71
N ALA A 105 -2.14 -1.36 -0.29
CA ALA A 105 -0.98 -0.89 -1.04
C ALA A 105 -1.32 0.39 -1.83
N TRP A 106 -2.53 0.49 -2.38
CA TRP A 106 -3.01 1.73 -2.98
C TRP A 106 -3.09 2.87 -1.97
N GLY A 107 -3.64 2.61 -0.78
CA GLY A 107 -3.66 3.57 0.32
C GLY A 107 -2.26 4.09 0.69
N GLU A 108 -1.28 3.19 0.81
CA GLU A 108 0.11 3.58 1.05
C GLU A 108 0.68 4.42 -0.10
N ALA A 109 0.37 4.09 -1.37
CA ALA A 109 0.81 4.90 -2.51
C ALA A 109 0.22 6.32 -2.48
N LEU A 110 -1.05 6.47 -2.08
CA LEU A 110 -1.70 7.77 -1.90
C LEU A 110 -1.07 8.57 -0.77
N GLU A 111 -0.70 7.93 0.34
CA GLU A 111 -0.06 8.58 1.49
C GLU A 111 1.39 9.00 1.20
N LYS A 112 2.13 8.17 0.45
CA LYS A 112 3.55 8.38 0.11
C LYS A 112 3.75 9.24 -1.15
N GLY A 113 2.69 9.46 -1.92
CA GLY A 113 2.68 10.26 -3.13
C GLY A 113 1.95 11.60 -2.99
N ASP A 114 1.82 12.33 -4.11
CA ASP A 114 0.91 13.46 -4.19
C ASP A 114 -0.52 12.96 -4.42
N ARG A 115 -1.26 12.77 -3.32
CA ARG A 115 -2.65 12.30 -3.35
C ARG A 115 -3.53 13.07 -4.32
N SER A 116 -3.37 14.39 -4.42
CA SER A 116 -4.21 15.22 -5.29
C SER A 116 -4.06 14.90 -6.78
N ARG A 117 -2.91 14.32 -7.16
CA ARG A 117 -2.58 13.89 -8.53
C ARG A 117 -2.80 12.40 -8.76
N LEU A 118 -2.84 11.60 -7.70
CA LEU A 118 -2.87 10.14 -7.77
C LEU A 118 -4.29 9.57 -7.54
N ASP A 119 -5.12 10.25 -6.76
CA ASP A 119 -6.46 9.79 -6.33
C ASP A 119 -7.50 9.95 -7.46
N HIS A 120 -7.31 9.19 -8.54
CA HIS A 120 -8.14 9.14 -9.74
C HIS A 120 -8.42 7.69 -10.14
N ASN A 121 -9.65 7.39 -10.59
CA ASN A 121 -10.08 6.02 -10.94
C ASN A 121 -9.17 5.33 -11.96
N ASN A 122 -8.77 6.05 -13.02
CA ASN A 122 -7.87 5.52 -14.05
C ASN A 122 -6.53 5.06 -13.47
N LEU A 123 -5.97 5.80 -12.50
CA LEU A 123 -4.71 5.47 -11.86
C LEU A 123 -4.86 4.34 -10.83
N HIS A 124 -5.99 4.28 -10.13
CA HIS A 124 -6.30 3.16 -9.24
C HIS A 124 -6.45 1.84 -10.01
N ASP A 125 -7.14 1.86 -11.16
CA ASP A 125 -7.26 0.71 -12.04
C ASP A 125 -5.90 0.28 -12.62
N HIS A 126 -5.06 1.25 -13.00
CA HIS A 126 -3.72 0.99 -13.50
C HIS A 126 -2.83 0.38 -12.39
N PHE A 127 -2.86 0.95 -11.18
CA PHE A 127 -2.18 0.39 -10.01
C PHE A 127 -2.63 -1.05 -9.74
N SER A 128 -3.95 -1.27 -9.72
CA SER A 128 -4.53 -2.58 -9.44
C SER A 128 -4.14 -3.61 -10.49
N CYS A 129 -4.03 -3.19 -11.76
CA CYS A 129 -3.50 -4.04 -12.82
C CYS A 129 -2.05 -4.46 -12.55
N HIS A 130 -1.20 -3.55 -12.08
CA HIS A 130 0.19 -3.87 -11.75
C HIS A 130 0.33 -4.77 -10.51
N PHE A 131 -0.46 -4.49 -9.47
CA PHE A 131 -0.44 -5.25 -8.21
C PHE A 131 -0.92 -6.69 -8.42
N LEU A 132 -2.06 -6.86 -9.09
CA LEU A 132 -2.68 -8.17 -9.35
C LEU A 132 -2.00 -8.91 -10.52
N GLY A 133 -1.43 -8.16 -11.47
CA GLY A 133 -0.85 -8.67 -12.71
C GLY A 133 0.59 -9.16 -12.56
N ARG A 134 0.86 -10.04 -11.58
CA ARG A 134 2.22 -10.53 -11.26
C ARG A 134 3.03 -10.92 -12.49
N SER A 135 2.44 -11.56 -13.51
CA SER A 135 3.16 -11.97 -14.74
C SER A 135 3.67 -10.80 -15.59
N SER A 136 2.97 -9.67 -15.57
CA SER A 136 3.27 -8.48 -16.40
C SER A 136 4.26 -7.54 -15.72
N THR A 137 4.45 -7.69 -14.40
CA THR A 137 5.28 -6.80 -13.57
C THR A 137 6.52 -7.48 -12.97
N VAL A 138 6.75 -8.78 -13.23
CA VAL A 138 7.94 -9.49 -12.78
C VAL A 138 9.20 -8.76 -13.28
N GLY A 139 10.05 -8.32 -12.34
CA GLY A 139 11.34 -7.70 -12.64
C GLY A 139 11.29 -6.20 -12.95
N LYS A 140 10.10 -5.57 -12.94
CA LYS A 140 9.99 -4.11 -13.05
C LYS A 140 10.26 -3.44 -11.71
N GLU A 141 11.20 -2.50 -11.69
CA GLU A 141 11.59 -1.75 -10.49
C GLU A 141 10.43 -0.89 -9.96
N SER A 142 9.69 -0.23 -10.85
CA SER A 142 8.49 0.55 -10.54
C SER A 142 7.28 0.11 -11.36
N TRP A 143 6.10 0.45 -10.86
CA TRP A 143 4.83 0.43 -11.60
C TRP A 143 4.52 1.86 -12.05
N ASN A 144 4.49 2.08 -13.35
CA ASN A 144 4.39 3.41 -13.95
C ASN A 144 2.93 3.74 -14.23
N LEU A 145 2.38 4.73 -13.52
CA LEU A 145 0.99 5.16 -13.64
C LEU A 145 0.93 6.51 -14.37
N ASP A 146 0.61 6.45 -15.65
CA ASP A 146 0.49 7.60 -16.53
C ASP A 146 -0.81 8.39 -16.31
N ASN A 147 -0.70 9.67 -15.92
CA ASN A 147 -1.83 10.47 -15.44
C ASN A 147 -2.97 10.66 -16.46
N ASN A 148 -2.65 10.79 -17.76
CA ASN A 148 -3.63 11.12 -18.79
C ASN A 148 -4.19 9.89 -19.52
N ARG A 149 -3.92 8.67 -19.04
CA ARG A 149 -4.54 7.46 -19.59
C ARG A 149 -6.06 7.53 -19.40
N PRO A 150 -6.86 7.05 -20.37
CA PRO A 150 -8.31 7.07 -20.24
C PRO A 150 -8.78 6.19 -19.07
N ASP A 151 -9.83 6.63 -18.38
CA ASP A 151 -10.59 5.78 -17.47
C ASP A 151 -11.45 4.81 -18.29
N VAL A 152 -11.03 3.54 -18.35
CA VAL A 152 -11.72 2.46 -19.09
C VAL A 152 -12.25 1.35 -18.18
N GLY A 153 -12.06 1.48 -16.85
CA GLY A 153 -12.31 0.42 -15.89
C GLY A 153 -11.23 -0.66 -15.85
N LEU A 154 -11.03 -1.28 -14.68
CA LEU A 154 -10.03 -2.32 -14.44
C LEU A 154 -10.01 -3.45 -15.47
N ALA A 155 -11.18 -3.95 -15.88
CA ALA A 155 -11.27 -5.07 -16.82
C ALA A 155 -10.68 -4.72 -18.20
N ALA A 156 -10.94 -3.52 -18.70
CA ALA A 156 -10.37 -3.05 -19.96
C ALA A 156 -8.88 -2.71 -19.81
N THR A 157 -8.47 -2.19 -18.65
CA THR A 157 -7.05 -1.96 -18.31
C THR A 157 -6.26 -3.26 -18.32
N ILE A 158 -6.78 -4.34 -17.71
CA ILE A 158 -6.18 -5.68 -17.75
C ILE A 158 -6.14 -6.22 -19.19
N ALA A 159 -7.23 -6.08 -19.96
CA ALA A 159 -7.27 -6.51 -21.35
C ALA A 159 -6.25 -5.77 -22.24
N ALA A 160 -5.89 -4.54 -21.86
CA ALA A 160 -4.86 -3.73 -22.50
C ALA A 160 -3.45 -3.93 -21.92
N SER A 161 -3.22 -4.99 -21.12
CA SER A 161 -1.92 -5.25 -20.46
C SER A 161 -1.43 -4.07 -19.64
N CYS A 162 -2.32 -3.49 -18.83
CA CYS A 162 -2.11 -2.31 -17.97
C CYS A 162 -1.90 -0.99 -18.73
N ASN A 163 -1.80 -1.00 -20.06
CA ASN A 163 -1.65 0.20 -20.90
C ASN A 163 -2.85 0.43 -21.82
N PRO A 164 -3.97 0.97 -21.32
CA PRO A 164 -5.05 1.43 -22.20
C PRO A 164 -4.51 2.33 -23.32
N GLN A 165 -4.85 1.99 -24.56
CA GLN A 165 -4.37 2.65 -25.79
C GLN A 165 -2.87 2.43 -26.15
N GLY A 166 -2.17 1.49 -25.49
CA GLY A 166 -0.80 1.07 -25.83
C GLY A 166 0.30 2.01 -25.35
N GLY A 167 1.57 1.59 -25.42
CA GLY A 167 2.72 2.30 -24.86
C GLY A 167 3.68 1.33 -24.16
N GLU A 168 4.87 1.78 -23.80
CA GLU A 168 5.79 1.01 -22.95
C GLU A 168 5.56 1.35 -21.48
N ASP A 169 5.67 0.33 -20.62
CA ASP A 169 5.72 0.43 -19.15
C ASP A 169 7.16 0.34 -18.65
#